data_AF-A0A946P5N8-F1
#
_entry.id   AF-A0A946P5N8-F1
#
_cell.length_a   1.000
_cell.length_b   1.000
_cell.length_c   1.000
_cell.angle_alpha   90.00
_cell.angle_beta   90.00
_cell.angle_gamma   90.00
#
_symmetry.space_group_name_H-M   'P 1'
#
loop_
_entity.id
_entity.type
_entity.pdbx_description
1 polymer ?
#
loop_
_entity_poly.entity_id
_entity_poly.type
_entity_poly.pdbx_seq_one_letter_code
_entity_poly.pdbx_strand_id
1 'polypeptide(L)' 'MGQVQEVVVNYFVHGEPDREIVASELNLSPRTLQRRLKEQNSSVKKIVDPTRHRLSISFLQQKHLSVKEVAYSLGLMTL' A
#
# COMPACT_ATOMS: atom_id res chain seq x y z
N MET A 1 4.91 -13.21 -4.28
CA MET A 1 4.76 -12.32 -3.10
C MET A 1 5.62 -11.06 -3.21
N GLY A 2 6.92 -11.16 -3.56
CA GLY A 2 7.85 -10.00 -3.57
C GLY A 2 7.42 -8.79 -4.41
N GLN A 3 6.96 -8.99 -5.65
CA GLN A 3 6.63 -7.89 -6.57
C GLN A 3 5.45 -7.02 -6.09
N VAL A 4 4.42 -7.61 -5.46
CA VAL A 4 3.26 -6.85 -4.93
C VAL A 4 3.70 -6.00 -3.74
N GLN A 5 4.55 -6.54 -2.88
CA GLN A 5 5.04 -5.84 -1.70
C GLN A 5 5.99 -4.70 -2.07
N GLU A 6 6.82 -4.89 -3.10
CA GLU A 6 7.73 -3.87 -3.62
C GLU A 6 6.96 -2.68 -4.21
N VAL A 7 5.95 -2.95 -5.05
CA VAL A 7 5.05 -1.93 -5.59
C VAL A 7 4.36 -1.17 -4.46
N VAL A 8 3.84 -1.88 -3.46
CA VAL A 8 3.17 -1.27 -2.30
C VAL A 8 4.13 -0.35 -1.53
N VAL A 9 5.35 -0.81 -1.22
CA VAL A 9 6.35 0.00 -0.49
C VAL A 9 6.75 1.24 -1.27
N ASN A 10 6.95 1.12 -2.58
CA ASN A 10 7.35 2.24 -3.43
C ASN A 10 6.25 3.29 -3.53
N TYR A 11 4.98 2.87 -3.61
CA TYR A 11 3.85 3.78 -3.66
C TYR A 11 3.53 4.44 -2.32
N PHE A 12 3.79 3.77 -1.19
CA PHE A 12 3.56 4.35 0.15
C PHE A 12 4.32 5.67 0.41
N VAL A 13 5.38 5.95 -0.36
CA VAL A 13 6.11 7.23 -0.34
C VAL A 13 5.31 8.35 -1.02
N HIS A 14 4.41 8.00 -1.94
CA HIS A 14 3.60 8.92 -2.77
C HIS A 14 2.10 8.94 -2.40
N GLY A 15 1.59 7.91 -1.72
CA GLY A 15 0.20 7.80 -1.26
C GLY A 15 -0.21 6.37 -0.87
N GLU A 16 -1.41 6.14 -0.36
CA GLU A 16 -1.88 4.76 -0.07
C GLU A 16 -2.18 4.02 -1.39
N PRO A 17 -1.45 2.94 -1.72
CA PRO A 17 -1.70 2.21 -2.96
C PRO A 17 -3.00 1.39 -2.86
N ASP A 18 -3.98 1.75 -3.67
CA ASP A 18 -5.17 0.93 -3.86
C ASP A 18 -4.94 -0.24 -4.79
N ARG A 19 -5.86 -1.21 -4.75
CA ARG A 19 -5.81 -2.43 -5.59
C ARG A 19 -5.64 -2.11 -7.08
N GLU A 20 -6.22 -1.01 -7.55
CA GLU A 20 -6.16 -0.60 -8.96
C GLU A 20 -4.77 -0.13 -9.36
N ILE A 21 -4.12 0.65 -8.49
CA ILE A 21 -2.73 1.10 -8.65
C ILE A 21 -1.79 -0.10 -8.69
N VAL A 22 -1.90 -0.99 -7.70
CA VAL A 22 -1.07 -2.20 -7.61
C VAL A 22 -1.27 -3.11 -8.83
N ALA A 23 -2.49 -3.20 -9.36
CA ALA A 23 -2.76 -3.98 -10.54
C ALA A 23 -2.15 -3.35 -11.80
N SER A 24 -2.28 -2.03 -11.94
CA SER A 24 -1.70 -1.26 -13.06
C SER A 24 -0.18 -1.41 -13.12
N GLU A 25 0.51 -1.23 -11.98
CA GLU A 25 1.98 -1.37 -11.89
C GLU A 25 2.47 -2.79 -12.22
N LEU A 26 1.66 -3.80 -11.89
CA LEU A 26 1.97 -5.19 -12.21
C LEU A 26 1.54 -5.57 -13.64
N ASN A 27 1.02 -4.63 -14.44
CA ASN A 27 0.43 -4.88 -15.76
C ASN A 27 -0.67 -5.97 -15.71
N LEU A 28 -1.48 -5.96 -14.65
CA LEU A 28 -2.56 -6.90 -14.41
C LEU A 28 -3.90 -6.18 -14.31
N SER A 29 -4.99 -6.87 -14.66
CA SER A 29 -6.31 -6.39 -14.27
C SER A 29 -6.51 -6.55 -12.75
N PRO A 30 -7.29 -5.67 -12.08
CA PRO A 30 -7.61 -5.80 -10.66
C PRO A 30 -8.23 -7.16 -10.31
N ARG A 31 -8.98 -7.74 -11.26
CA ARG A 31 -9.61 -9.06 -11.13
C ARG A 31 -8.58 -10.19 -11.19
N THR A 32 -7.61 -10.10 -12.11
CA THR A 32 -6.50 -11.06 -12.21
C THR A 32 -5.62 -11.00 -10.96
N LEU A 33 -5.29 -9.78 -10.51
CA LEU A 33 -4.53 -9.57 -9.28
C LEU A 33 -5.27 -10.15 -8.07
N GLN A 34 -6.56 -9.84 -7.92
CA GLN A 34 -7.38 -10.37 -6.84
C GLN A 34 -7.42 -11.90 -6.88
N ARG A 35 -7.63 -12.52 -8.04
CA ARG A 35 -7.66 -13.98 -8.18
C ARG A 35 -6.33 -14.60 -7.75
N ARG A 36 -5.20 -14.11 -8.26
CA ARG A 36 -3.85 -14.59 -7.91
C ARG A 36 -3.54 -14.45 -6.42
N LEU A 37 -3.97 -13.35 -5.81
CA LEU A 37 -3.81 -13.15 -4.37
C LEU A 37 -4.70 -14.10 -3.57
N LYS A 38 -5.95 -14.31 -4.01
CA LYS A 38 -6.89 -15.22 -3.35
C LYS A 38 -6.44 -16.68 -3.43
N GLU A 39 -5.88 -17.10 -4.56
CA GLU A 39 -5.21 -18.41 -4.73
C GLU A 39 -4.06 -18.61 -3.73
N GLN A 40 -3.45 -17.52 -3.27
CA GLN A 40 -2.38 -17.52 -2.27
C GLN A 40 -2.89 -17.17 -0.86
N ASN A 41 -4.20 -17.26 -0.59
CA ASN A 41 -4.84 -16.88 0.69
C ASN A 41 -4.55 -15.43 1.15
N SER A 42 -4.20 -14.57 0.21
CA SER A 42 -3.78 -13.19 0.43
C SER A 42 -4.72 -12.19 -0.24
N SER A 43 -4.54 -10.91 0.05
CA SER A 43 -5.25 -9.80 -0.57
C SER A 43 -4.38 -8.55 -0.54
N VAL A 44 -4.66 -7.58 -1.41
CA VAL A 44 -3.92 -6.30 -1.40
C VAL A 44 -4.01 -5.66 -0.02
N LYS A 45 -5.20 -5.62 0.60
CA LYS A 45 -5.40 -5.15 1.98
C LYS A 45 -4.52 -5.89 3.00
N LYS A 46 -4.45 -7.22 2.94
CA LYS A 46 -3.60 -8.02 3.84
C LYS A 46 -2.10 -7.73 3.69
N ILE A 47 -1.67 -7.16 2.57
CA ILE A 47 -0.28 -6.77 2.31
C ILE A 47 -0.07 -5.31 2.70
N VAL A 48 -1.02 -4.44 2.35
CA VAL A 48 -1.01 -3.00 2.63
C VAL A 48 -1.10 -2.71 4.13
N ASP A 49 -2.01 -3.35 4.88
CA ASP A 49 -2.21 -3.11 6.31
C ASP A 49 -0.95 -3.31 7.17
N PRO A 50 -0.25 -4.47 7.12
CA PRO A 50 0.98 -4.65 7.90
C PRO A 50 2.13 -3.78 7.38
N THR A 51 2.18 -3.52 6.07
CA THR A 51 3.19 -2.63 5.48
C THR A 51 2.99 -1.19 5.96
N ARG A 52 1.73 -0.71 6.00
CA ARG A 52 1.33 0.57 6.59
C ARG A 52 1.77 0.65 8.04
N HIS A 53 1.41 -0.33 8.86
CA HIS A 53 1.75 -0.32 10.29
C HIS A 53 3.26 -0.25 10.51
N ARG A 54 4.03 -1.04 9.76
CA ARG A 54 5.50 -1.02 9.84
C ARG A 54 6.10 0.31 9.37
N LEU A 55 5.63 0.84 8.25
CA LEU A 55 6.10 2.12 7.71
C LEU A 55 5.73 3.27 8.63
N SER A 56 4.51 3.32 9.16
CA SER A 56 4.08 4.32 10.15
C SER A 56 4.97 4.31 11.39
N ILE A 57 5.33 3.13 11.92
CA ILE A 57 6.26 3.04 13.07
C ILE A 57 7.66 3.54 12.68
N SER A 58 8.19 3.13 11.53
CA SER A 58 9.49 3.60 11.04
C SER A 58 9.51 5.11 10.78
N PHE A 59 8.42 5.67 10.25
CA PHE A 59 8.25 7.11 10.02
C PHE A 59 8.10 7.90 11.33
N LEU A 60 7.42 7.36 12.34
CA LEU A 60 7.37 7.98 13.67
C LEU A 60 8.76 8.04 14.33
N GLN A 61 9.62 7.06 14.04
CA GLN A 61 11.00 7.02 14.53
C GLN A 61 11.95 7.91 13.71
N GLN A 62 11.71 8.05 12.40
CA GLN A 62 12.48 8.92 11.51
C GLN A 62 11.79 10.28 11.38
N LYS A 63 12.25 11.26 12.17
CA LYS A 63 11.85 12.68 12.26
C LYS A 63 11.83 13.50 10.93
N HIS A 64 11.74 12.89 9.76
CA HIS A 64 12.01 13.57 8.49
C HIS A 64 11.01 13.36 7.34
N LEU A 65 9.86 12.73 7.59
CA LEU A 65 8.72 12.79 6.67
C LEU A 65 7.47 13.13 7.47
N SER A 66 6.87 14.25 7.14
CA SER A 66 5.88 14.91 7.98
C SER A 66 4.65 14.02 8.09
N VAL A 67 4.26 13.70 9.33
CA VAL A 67 2.99 13.00 9.65
C VAL A 67 1.79 13.64 8.92
N LYS A 68 1.90 14.91 8.52
CA LYS A 68 0.95 15.63 7.66
C LYS A 68 0.77 15.02 6.26
N GLU A 69 1.81 14.48 5.62
CA GLU A 69 1.72 13.87 4.27
C GLU A 69 1.14 12.46 4.34
N VAL A 70 1.45 11.72 5.41
CA VAL A 70 0.90 10.39 5.70
C VAL A 70 -0.60 10.48 6.03
N ALA A 71 -1.02 11.48 6.81
CA ALA A 71 -2.44 11.70 7.12
C ALA A 71 -3.26 12.19 5.91
N TYR A 72 -2.65 12.96 5.01
CA TYR A 72 -3.32 13.42 3.78
C TYR A 72 -3.46 12.29 2.74
N SER A 73 -2.51 11.36 2.71
CA SER A 73 -2.53 10.18 1.82
C SER A 73 -3.44 9.04 2.27
N LEU A 74 -3.83 9.01 3.55
CA LEU A 74 -4.70 7.98 4.12
C LEU A 74 -6.20 8.35 4.06
N GLY A 75 -6.58 9.43 3.36
CA GLY A 75 -7.98 9.76 3.05
C GLY A 75 -8.89 10.00 4.26
N LEU A 76 -8.32 10.24 5.46
CA LEU A 76 -9.08 10.44 6.70
C LEU A 76 -9.59 11.88 6.89
N MET A 77 -9.31 12.80 5.95
CA MET A 77 -9.83 14.17 6.02
C MET A 77 -11.14 14.29 5.24
N THR A 78 -12.23 13.88 5.89
CA THR A 78 -13.58 14.28 5.50
C THR A 78 -13.77 15.75 5.92
N LEU A 79 -14.00 16.64 4.95
CA LEU A 79 -14.67 17.94 5.14
C LEU A 79 -16.14 17.79 4.78
#